data_AF-A0A0F9AJ40-F1
#
_entry.id   AF-A0A0F9AJ40-F1
#
_cell.length_a   1.000
_cell.length_b   1.000
_cell.length_c   1.000
_cell.angle_alpha   90.00
_cell.angle_beta   90.00
_cell.angle_gamma   90.00
#
_symmetry.space_group_name_H-M   'P 1'
#
loop_
_entity.id
_entity.type
_entity.pdbx_description
1 polymer ?
#
loop_
_entity_poly.entity_id
_entity_poly.type
_entity_poly.pdbx_seq_one_letter_code
_entity_poly.pdbx_strand_id
1 'polypeptide(L)' 'MLLTSKYGNPYYYLVSGIILIAAMSYLIFEDPGDIFQMFLLIVGFVFVITGIVMIVYKQRKKNLKDNK' A
#
# COMPACT_ATOMS: atom_id res chain seq x y z
N MET A 1 -10.35 23.66 3.92
CA MET A 1 -9.44 23.06 2.91
C MET A 1 -9.59 21.53 2.95
N LEU A 2 -10.74 21.02 2.49
CA LEU A 2 -10.98 19.59 2.33
C LEU A 2 -10.40 19.17 0.97
N LEU A 3 -9.10 18.95 0.93
CA LEU A 3 -8.50 18.11 -0.10
C LEU A 3 -8.84 16.65 0.25
N THR A 4 -10.14 16.29 0.17
CA THR A 4 -10.53 14.94 -0.17
C THR A 4 -9.99 14.70 -1.57
N SER A 5 -8.71 14.33 -1.59
CA SER A 5 -8.00 13.87 -2.76
C SER A 5 -8.92 12.86 -3.44
N LYS A 6 -9.21 13.09 -4.72
CA LYS A 6 -9.96 12.17 -5.60
C LYS A 6 -9.43 10.72 -5.57
N TYR A 7 -8.23 10.55 -5.01
CA TYR A 7 -7.53 9.31 -4.72
C TYR A 7 -7.40 9.19 -3.19
N GLY A 8 -7.90 8.11 -2.59
CA GLY A 8 -7.94 7.89 -1.13
C GLY A 8 -6.59 8.10 -0.42
N ASN A 9 -6.59 8.01 0.91
CA ASN A 9 -5.38 8.28 1.69
C ASN A 9 -4.27 7.26 1.36
N PRO A 10 -3.13 7.66 0.76
CA PRO A 10 -2.06 6.73 0.37
C PRO A 10 -1.48 5.96 1.56
N TYR A 11 -1.47 6.59 2.74
CA TYR A 11 -0.98 5.96 3.97
C TYR A 11 -1.86 4.79 4.41
N TYR A 12 -3.16 4.81 4.07
CA TYR A 12 -4.07 3.71 4.38
C TYR A 12 -3.66 2.43 3.63
N TYR A 13 -3.37 2.54 2.33
CA TYR A 13 -2.91 1.43 1.50
C TYR A 13 -1.55 0.91 1.94
N LEU A 14 -0.63 1.81 2.31
CA LEU A 14 0.68 1.44 2.84
C LEU A 14 0.60 0.66 4.15
N VAL A 15 -0.13 1.18 5.14
CA VAL A 15 -0.22 0.56 6.47
C VAL A 15 -0.95 -0.78 6.37
N SER A 16 -2.08 -0.84 5.66
CA SER A 16 -2.82 -2.09 5.47
C SER A 16 -2.01 -3.14 4.71
N GLY A 17 -1.25 -2.75 3.67
CA GLY A 17 -0.36 -3.65 2.95
C GLY A 17 0.76 -4.21 3.84
N ILE A 18 1.42 -3.36 4.64
CA ILE A 18 2.50 -3.80 5.55
C ILE A 18 1.96 -4.76 6.62
N ILE A 19 0.81 -4.46 7.22
CA ILE A 19 0.18 -5.33 8.23
C ILE A 19 -0.17 -6.69 7.61
N LEU A 20 -0.74 -6.70 6.41
CA LEU A 20 -1.10 -7.93 5.72
C LEU A 20 0.14 -8.76 5.39
N ILE A 21 1.22 -8.14 4.92
CA ILE A 21 2.50 -8.82 4.66
C ILE A 21 3.05 -9.44 5.95
N ALA A 22 3.07 -8.69 7.05
CA ALA A 22 3.58 -9.18 8.32
C ALA A 22 2.77 -10.38 8.84
N ALA A 23 1.43 -10.28 8.79
CA ALA A 23 0.54 -11.36 9.22
C ALA A 23 0.70 -12.62 8.35
N MET A 24 0.69 -12.48 7.03
CA MET A 24 0.82 -13.64 6.13
C MET A 24 2.23 -14.25 6.19
N SER A 25 3.29 -13.43 6.31
CA SER A 25 4.66 -13.94 6.48
C SER A 25 4.81 -14.78 7.75
N TYR A 26 4.16 -14.37 8.84
CA TYR A 26 4.15 -15.13 10.09
C TYR A 26 3.42 -16.48 9.92
N LEU A 27 2.23 -16.47 9.32
CA LEU A 27 1.44 -17.68 9.11
C LEU A 27 2.13 -18.68 8.17
N ILE A 28 2.74 -18.19 7.08
CA ILE A 28 3.50 -19.03 6.13
C ILE A 28 4.73 -19.65 6.81
N PHE A 29 5.33 -18.95 7.77
CA PHE A 29 6.44 -19.48 8.54
C PHE A 29 6.00 -20.61 9.49
N GLU A 30 4.82 -20.48 10.12
CA GLU A 30 4.27 -21.53 10.99
C GLU A 30 3.74 -22.74 10.21
N ASP A 31 3.06 -22.53 9.08
CA ASP A 31 2.48 -23.59 8.25
C ASP A 31 2.76 -23.36 6.74
N PRO A 32 3.95 -23.77 6.27
CA PRO A 32 4.34 -23.59 4.88
C PRO A 32 3.59 -24.55 3.96
N GLY A 33 2.63 -24.04 3.20
CA GLY A 33 1.92 -24.84 2.19
C GLY A 33 0.57 -24.27 1.76
N ASP A 34 0.03 -23.29 2.50
CA ASP A 34 -1.26 -22.70 2.20
C ASP A 34 -1.19 -21.68 1.04
N ILE A 35 -1.82 -22.05 -0.09
CA ILE A 35 -1.95 -21.22 -1.29
C ILE A 35 -2.72 -19.92 -0.99
N PHE A 36 -3.70 -19.96 -0.08
CA PHE A 36 -4.49 -18.78 0.25
C PHE A 36 -3.63 -17.72 0.96
N GLN A 37 -2.73 -18.14 1.85
CA GLN A 37 -1.79 -17.23 2.53
C GLN A 37 -0.80 -16.61 1.54
N MET A 38 -0.24 -17.40 0.62
CA MET A 38 0.59 -16.91 -0.48
C MET A 38 -0.14 -15.87 -1.34
N PHE A 39 -1.40 -16.13 -1.69
CA PHE A 39 -2.22 -15.18 -2.45
C PHE A 39 -2.43 -13.87 -1.68
N LEU A 40 -2.78 -13.94 -0.40
CA LEU A 40 -2.95 -12.74 0.43
C LEU A 40 -1.64 -11.96 0.63
N LEU A 41 -0.50 -12.66 0.71
CA LEU A 41 0.81 -12.02 0.77
C LEU A 41 1.07 -11.16 -0.49
N ILE A 42 0.77 -11.70 -1.68
CA ILE A 42 0.86 -10.97 -2.95
C ILE A 42 -0.07 -9.73 -2.93
N VAL A 43 -1.31 -9.88 -2.46
CA VAL A 43 -2.25 -8.76 -2.30
C VAL A 43 -1.68 -7.66 -1.39
N GLY A 44 -1.01 -8.05 -0.30
CA GLY A 44 -0.32 -7.12 0.60
C GLY A 44 0.75 -6.29 -0.12
N PHE A 45 1.57 -6.92 -0.97
CA PHE A 45 2.56 -6.20 -1.79
C PHE A 45 1.90 -5.24 -2.79
N VAL A 46 0.80 -5.62 -3.43
CA VAL A 46 0.05 -4.74 -4.35
C VAL A 46 -0.45 -3.49 -3.63
N PHE A 47 -0.91 -3.62 -2.39
CA PHE A 47 -1.36 -2.49 -1.57
C PHE A 47 -0.21 -1.53 -1.24
N VAL A 48 0.95 -2.06 -0.85
CA VAL A 48 2.15 -1.25 -0.59
C VAL A 48 2.57 -0.48 -1.84
N ILE A 49 2.66 -1.16 -2.99
CA ILE A 49 3.02 -0.53 -4.28
C ILE A 49 2.03 0.58 -4.63
N THR A 50 0.73 0.32 -4.49
CA THR A 50 -0.33 1.31 -4.75
C THR A 50 -0.18 2.53 -3.86
N GLY A 51 0.08 2.34 -2.56
CA GLY A 51 0.33 3.43 -1.62
C GLY A 51 1.54 4.28 -2.02
N ILE A 52 2.66 3.64 -2.38
CA ILE A 52 3.87 4.33 -2.85
C ILE A 52 3.59 5.15 -4.12
N VAL A 53 2.93 4.55 -5.12
CA VAL A 53 2.58 5.24 -6.37
C VAL A 53 1.73 6.48 -6.09
N MET A 54 0.74 6.37 -5.21
CA MET A 54 -0.09 7.51 -4.82
C MET A 54 0.70 8.60 -4.08
N ILE A 55 1.65 8.25 -3.21
CA ILE A 55 2.55 9.23 -2.56
C ILE A 55 3.37 9.97 -3.61
N VAL A 56 4.03 9.25 -4.51
CA VAL A 56 4.87 9.83 -5.56
C VAL A 56 4.04 10.75 -6.45
N TYR A 57 2.83 10.32 -6.83
CA TYR A 57 1.92 11.14 -7.62
C TYR A 57 1.50 12.43 -6.90
N LYS A 58 1.16 12.33 -5.60
CA LYS A 58 0.79 13.49 -4.78
C LYS A 58 1.96 14.46 -4.64
N GLN A 59 3.17 13.96 -4.47
CA GLN A 59 4.38 14.78 -4.34
C GLN A 59 4.74 15.48 -5.66
N ARG A 60 4.69 14.76 -6.80
CA ARG A 60 4.89 15.36 -8.13
C ARG A 60 3.87 16.45 -8.42
N LYS A 61 2.59 16.22 -8.10
CA LYS A 61 1.53 17.21 -8.28
C LYS A 61 1.73 18.46 -7.43
N LYS A 62 2.25 18.31 -6.19
CA LYS A 62 2.58 19.45 -5.33
C LYS A 62 3.72 20.28 -5.93
N ASN A 63 4.81 19.64 -6.34
CA ASN A 63 5.96 20.34 -6.94
C ASN A 63 5.59 21.07 -8.25
N LEU A 64 4.66 20.53 -9.06
CA LEU A 64 4.15 21.22 -10.26
C LEU A 64 3.28 22.44 -9.96
N LYS A 65 2.65 22.49 -8.79
CA LYS A 65 1.88 23.66 -8.33
C LYS A 65 2.79 24.73 -7.73
N ASP A 66 3.80 24.32 -6.98
CA ASP A 66 4.71 25.24 -6.30
C ASP A 66 5.74 25.88 -7.26
N ASN A 67 5.98 25.28 -8.43
CA ASN A 67 6.82 25.83 -9.53
C ASN A 67 6.02 26.57 -10.63
N LYS A 68 4.78 26.98 -10.35
CA LYS A 68 3.93 27.80 -11.24
C LYS A 68 3.53 29.09 -10.55
#